data_AF-A0A956SQR1-F1
#
_entry.id   AF-A0A956SQR1-F1
#
_cell.length_a   1.000
_cell.length_b   1.000
_cell.length_c   1.000
_cell.angle_alpha   90.00
_cell.angle_beta   90.00
_cell.angle_gamma   90.00
#
_symmetry.space_group_name_H-M   'P 1'
#
loop_
_entity.id
_entity.type
_entity.pdbx_description
1 polymer ?
#
loop_
_entity_poly.entity_id
_entity_poly.type
_entity_poly.pdbx_seq_one_letter_code
_entity_poly.pdbx_strand_id
1 'polypeptide(L)'
;MAKLVPAAVERGYIRITTPLVEGLVRAGVTPNALTTIGALIIAASAIAYGAGAIRLGGWLILASGVLDTLDGQVARRSGQASPFGAFYDSTLDRVGDGACFIGIAAYLQRAPEVRWRQEAVIACMLGILAALL
;
A
#
# COMPACT_ATOMS: atom_id res chain seq x y z
N MET A 1 -22.86 -9.08 -1.18
CA MET A 1 -21.82 -8.71 -0.19
C MET A 1 -22.12 -7.31 0.33
N ALA A 2 -22.32 -7.15 1.63
CA ALA A 2 -22.53 -5.83 2.23
C ALA A 2 -21.24 -5.00 2.04
N LYS A 3 -21.36 -3.79 1.47
CA LYS A 3 -20.21 -2.89 1.31
C LYS A 3 -19.70 -2.48 2.70
N LEU A 4 -18.44 -2.76 2.98
CA LEU A 4 -17.78 -2.46 4.26
C LEU A 4 -17.70 -0.94 4.53
N VAL A 5 -17.63 -0.15 3.47
CA VAL A 5 -17.49 1.31 3.50
C VAL A 5 -18.84 1.97 3.14
N PRO A 6 -19.32 2.95 3.92
CA PRO A 6 -20.53 3.70 3.58
C PRO A 6 -20.42 4.33 2.19
N ALA A 7 -21.47 4.21 1.38
CA ALA A 7 -21.46 4.71 0.00
C ALA A 7 -21.22 6.23 -0.10
N ALA A 8 -21.50 6.99 0.96
CA ALA A 8 -21.17 8.42 1.03
C ALA A 8 -19.66 8.67 1.06
N VAL A 9 -18.90 7.85 1.78
CA VAL A 9 -17.44 7.95 1.88
C VAL A 9 -16.79 7.54 0.56
N GLU A 10 -17.25 6.43 -0.04
CA GLU A 10 -16.79 5.97 -1.36
C GLU A 10 -16.98 7.06 -2.43
N ARG A 11 -18.18 7.67 -2.50
CA ARG A 11 -18.45 8.76 -3.43
C ARG A 11 -17.62 10.01 -3.15
N GLY A 12 -17.43 10.36 -1.88
CA GLY A 12 -16.59 11.49 -1.46
C GLY A 12 -15.14 11.31 -1.92
N TYR A 13 -14.58 10.12 -1.68
CA TYR A 13 -13.24 9.75 -2.12
C TYR A 13 -13.08 9.88 -3.63
N ILE A 14 -13.96 9.22 -4.40
CA ILE A 14 -13.92 9.28 -5.86
C ILE A 14 -14.02 10.72 -6.37
N ARG A 15 -14.88 11.56 -5.77
CA ARG A 15 -15.03 12.96 -6.15
C ARG A 15 -13.73 13.76 -5.96
N ILE A 16 -13.00 13.48 -4.88
CA ILE A 16 -11.73 14.16 -4.59
C ILE A 16 -10.61 13.67 -5.53
N THR A 17 -10.56 12.37 -5.83
CA THR A 17 -9.49 11.79 -6.66
C THR A 17 -9.73 11.94 -8.16
N THR A 18 -10.98 12.10 -8.62
CA THR A 18 -11.32 12.22 -10.05
C THR A 18 -10.50 13.27 -10.82
N PRO A 19 -10.35 14.54 -10.36
CA PRO A 19 -9.56 15.52 -11.12
C PRO A 19 -8.08 15.11 -11.25
N LEU A 20 -7.53 14.46 -10.22
CA LEU A 20 -6.16 13.93 -10.27
C LEU A 20 -6.03 12.81 -11.29
N VAL A 21 -6.96 11.85 -11.27
CA VAL A 21 -7.01 10.74 -12.22
C VAL A 21 -7.14 11.25 -13.66
N GLU A 22 -8.03 12.21 -13.92
CA GLU A 22 -8.14 12.81 -15.24
C GLU A 22 -6.86 13.50 -15.69
N GLY A 23 -6.17 14.19 -14.78
CA GLY A 23 -4.86 14.77 -15.06
C GLY A 23 -3.82 13.72 -15.44
N LEU A 24 -3.73 12.62 -14.68
CA LEU A 24 -2.82 11.50 -14.94
C LEU A 24 -3.11 10.82 -16.29
N VAL A 25 -4.39 10.60 -16.61
CA VAL A 25 -4.81 10.03 -17.90
C VAL A 25 -4.43 10.96 -19.06
N ARG A 26 -4.66 12.27 -18.93
CA ARG A 26 -4.26 13.26 -19.95
C ARG A 26 -2.74 13.33 -20.14
N ALA A 27 -1.98 13.14 -19.06
CA ALA A 27 -0.52 13.09 -19.08
C ALA A 27 0.03 11.77 -19.64
N GLY A 28 -0.82 10.79 -19.98
CA GLY A 28 -0.39 9.50 -20.53
C GLY A 28 0.29 8.59 -19.51
N VAL A 29 0.09 8.83 -18.21
CA VAL A 29 0.64 7.98 -17.15
C VAL A 29 -0.03 6.60 -17.22
N THR A 30 0.77 5.54 -17.22
CA THR A 30 0.25 4.16 -17.25
C THR A 30 -0.11 3.69 -15.83
N PRO A 31 -1.12 2.83 -15.66
CA PRO A 31 -1.46 2.24 -14.37
C PRO A 31 -0.25 1.52 -13.74
N ASN A 32 0.45 0.70 -14.52
CA ASN A 32 1.61 -0.04 -14.02
C ASN A 32 2.72 0.88 -13.51
N ALA A 33 2.90 2.08 -14.07
CA ALA A 33 3.88 3.03 -13.54
C ALA A 33 3.49 3.54 -12.14
N LEU A 34 2.19 3.79 -11.92
CA LEU A 34 1.68 4.16 -10.59
C LEU A 34 1.85 3.03 -9.59
N THR A 35 1.53 1.80 -9.98
CA THR A 35 1.77 0.59 -9.17
C THR A 35 3.25 0.44 -8.81
N THR A 36 4.17 0.59 -9.78
CA THR A 36 5.61 0.51 -9.51
C THR A 36 6.07 1.61 -8.55
N ILE A 37 5.60 2.85 -8.70
CA ILE A 37 5.95 3.94 -7.78
C ILE A 37 5.39 3.64 -6.39
N GLY A 38 4.14 3.17 -6.29
CA GLY A 38 3.54 2.71 -5.03
C GLY A 38 4.38 1.64 -4.33
N ALA A 39 4.86 0.66 -5.09
CA ALA A 39 5.73 -0.40 -4.60
C ALA A 39 7.09 0.12 -4.08
N LEU A 40 7.68 1.12 -4.76
CA LEU A 40 8.91 1.77 -4.29
C LEU A 40 8.68 2.57 -3.00
N ILE A 41 7.53 3.25 -2.88
CA ILE A 41 7.18 4.00 -1.67
C ILE A 41 6.93 3.06 -0.49
N ILE A 42 6.25 1.93 -0.68
CA ILE A 42 6.04 0.96 0.41
C ILE A 42 7.33 0.23 0.78
N ALA A 43 8.25 0.00 -0.17
CA ALA A 43 9.60 -0.45 0.15
C ALA A 43 10.37 0.57 1.00
N ALA A 44 10.27 1.87 0.68
CA ALA A 44 10.83 2.93 1.51
C ALA A 44 10.19 3.00 2.90
N SER A 45 8.87 2.74 2.99
CA SER A 45 8.15 2.60 4.26
C SER A 45 8.72 1.48 5.13
N ALA A 46 8.93 0.29 4.55
CA ALA A 46 9.53 -0.85 5.23
C ALA A 46 10.93 -0.53 5.77
N ILE A 47 11.76 0.16 4.99
CA ILE A 47 13.10 0.63 5.42
C ILE A 47 12.96 1.63 6.57
N ALA A 48 12.04 2.60 6.47
CA ALA A 48 11.81 3.58 7.52
C ALA A 48 11.35 2.93 8.82
N TYR A 49 10.45 1.94 8.77
CA TYR A 49 10.09 1.13 9.92
C TYR A 49 11.31 0.43 10.51
N GLY A 50 12.09 -0.28 9.69
CA GLY A 50 13.31 -0.96 10.13
C GLY A 50 14.39 -0.05 10.71
N ALA A 51 14.42 1.23 10.33
CA ALA A 51 15.30 2.26 10.88
C ALA A 51 14.75 2.91 12.17
N GLY A 52 13.54 2.56 12.60
CA GLY A 52 12.87 3.16 13.76
C GLY A 52 12.19 4.49 13.47
N ALA A 53 12.15 4.95 12.21
CA ALA A 53 11.44 6.14 11.77
C ALA A 53 9.94 5.85 11.59
N ILE A 54 9.27 5.39 12.66
CA ILE A 54 7.91 4.82 12.62
C ILE A 54 6.89 5.80 12.02
N ARG A 55 6.98 7.09 12.37
CA ARG A 55 6.06 8.11 11.81
C ARG A 55 6.25 8.28 10.30
N LEU A 56 7.49 8.26 9.83
CA LEU A 56 7.79 8.36 8.40
C LEU A 56 7.29 7.11 7.67
N GLY A 57 7.53 5.91 8.20
CA GLY A 57 6.97 4.67 7.67
C GLY A 57 5.45 4.74 7.56
N GLY A 58 4.77 5.21 8.61
CA GLY A 58 3.32 5.43 8.61
C GLY A 58 2.84 6.39 7.51
N TRP A 59 3.55 7.49 7.24
CA TRP A 59 3.18 8.39 6.15
C TRP A 59 3.45 7.79 4.77
N LEU A 60 4.54 7.04 4.60
CA LEU A 60 4.90 6.41 3.33
C LEU A 60 3.91 5.29 2.96
N ILE A 61 3.49 4.45 3.91
CA ILE A 61 2.49 3.41 3.63
C ILE A 61 1.15 4.03 3.22
N LEU A 62 0.72 5.12 3.87
CA LEU A 62 -0.48 5.85 3.47
C LEU A 62 -0.36 6.45 2.07
N ALA A 63 0.79 7.02 1.73
CA ALA A 63 1.05 7.56 0.41
C ALA A 63 1.02 6.47 -0.68
N SER A 64 1.59 5.30 -0.40
CA SER A 64 1.53 4.14 -1.30
C SER A 64 0.08 3.68 -1.52
N GLY A 65 -0.72 3.55 -0.46
CA GLY A 65 -2.14 3.17 -0.58
C GLY A 65 -2.99 4.16 -1.38
N VAL A 66 -2.64 5.46 -1.38
CA VAL A 66 -3.28 6.42 -2.28
C VAL A 66 -2.94 6.11 -3.74
N LEU A 67 -1.68 5.79 -4.07
CA LEU A 67 -1.27 5.47 -5.44
C LEU A 67 -1.93 4.19 -5.97
N ASP A 68 -2.06 3.14 -5.15
CA ASP A 68 -2.80 1.92 -5.46
C ASP A 68 -4.23 2.26 -5.90
N THR A 69 -4.98 3.02 -5.10
CA THR A 69 -6.35 3.40 -5.51
C THR A 69 -6.41 4.23 -6.78
N LEU A 70 -5.36 5.02 -7.08
CA LEU A 70 -5.28 5.84 -8.30
C LEU A 70 -4.98 4.98 -9.52
N ASP A 71 -4.10 3.98 -9.41
CA ASP A 71 -3.74 3.13 -10.54
C ASP A 71 -4.95 2.36 -11.08
N GLY A 72 -5.82 1.85 -10.20
CA GLY A 72 -7.03 1.15 -10.58
C GLY A 72 -8.06 2.09 -11.19
N GLN A 73 -8.13 3.33 -10.70
CA GLN A 73 -8.98 4.37 -11.30
C GLN A 73 -8.47 4.79 -12.69
N VAL A 74 -7.16 4.98 -12.85
CA VAL A 74 -6.52 5.29 -14.14
C VAL A 74 -6.74 4.13 -15.11
N ALA A 75 -6.49 2.88 -14.72
CA ALA A 75 -6.68 1.69 -15.56
C ALA A 75 -8.10 1.61 -16.14
N ARG A 76 -9.12 1.87 -15.32
CA ARG A 76 -10.53 1.87 -15.75
C ARG A 76 -10.87 3.06 -16.65
N ARG A 77 -10.36 4.25 -16.34
CA ARG A 77 -10.66 5.49 -17.09
C ARG A 77 -9.92 5.55 -18.44
N SER A 78 -8.70 5.05 -18.51
CA SER A 78 -7.88 5.06 -19.73
C SER A 78 -8.08 3.82 -20.60
N GLY A 79 -8.95 2.88 -20.21
CA GLY A 79 -9.16 1.62 -20.93
C GLY A 79 -7.95 0.67 -20.92
N GLN A 80 -7.04 0.83 -19.96
CA GLN A 80 -5.79 0.04 -19.82
C GLN A 80 -5.90 -1.10 -18.79
N ALA A 81 -7.10 -1.38 -18.29
CA ALA A 81 -7.33 -2.50 -17.38
C ALA A 81 -7.00 -3.83 -18.08
N SER A 82 -6.13 -4.64 -17.45
CA SER A 82 -5.68 -5.92 -18.00
C SER A 82 -5.50 -6.98 -16.91
N PRO A 83 -5.61 -8.28 -17.24
CA PRO A 83 -5.33 -9.37 -16.28
C PRO A 83 -3.91 -9.33 -15.73
N PHE A 84 -2.93 -8.97 -16.56
CA PHE A 84 -1.54 -8.79 -16.13
C PHE A 84 -1.40 -7.64 -15.13
N GLY A 85 -2.01 -6.48 -15.41
CA GLY A 85 -1.97 -5.34 -14.49
C GLY A 85 -2.57 -5.69 -13.13
N ALA A 86 -3.73 -6.35 -13.10
CA ALA A 86 -4.34 -6.83 -11.86
C ALA A 86 -3.46 -7.83 -11.10
N PHE A 87 -2.80 -8.74 -11.80
CA PHE A 87 -1.83 -9.66 -11.19
C PHE A 87 -0.59 -8.93 -10.65
N TYR A 88 -0.06 -7.96 -11.40
CA TYR A 88 1.12 -7.17 -11.03
C TYR A 88 0.88 -6.35 -9.77
N ASP A 89 -0.24 -5.63 -9.74
CA ASP A 89 -0.74 -4.85 -8.61
C ASP A 89 -0.89 -5.71 -7.35
N SER A 90 -1.72 -6.75 -7.46
CA SER A 90 -1.96 -7.69 -6.35
C SER A 90 -0.68 -8.40 -5.87
N THR A 91 0.31 -8.62 -6.74
CA THR A 91 1.59 -9.23 -6.34
C THR A 91 2.44 -8.26 -5.55
N LEU A 92 2.54 -7.01 -6.02
CA LEU A 92 3.36 -5.99 -5.37
C LEU A 92 2.78 -5.55 -4.03
N ASP A 93 1.46 -5.53 -3.88
CA ASP A 93 0.80 -5.29 -2.59
C ASP A 93 1.23 -6.31 -1.54
N ARG A 94 1.17 -7.61 -1.88
CA ARG A 94 1.58 -8.69 -0.97
C ARG A 94 3.05 -8.59 -0.58
N VAL A 95 3.90 -8.29 -1.56
CA VAL A 95 5.34 -8.08 -1.31
C VAL A 95 5.56 -6.85 -0.42
N GLY A 96 4.82 -5.76 -0.65
CA GLY A 96 4.89 -4.52 0.11
C GLY A 96 4.43 -4.68 1.56
N ASP A 97 3.31 -5.38 1.78
CA ASP A 97 2.80 -5.73 3.11
C ASP A 97 3.81 -6.59 3.88
N GLY A 98 4.31 -7.64 3.23
CA GLY A 98 5.36 -8.49 3.80
C GLY A 98 6.61 -7.70 4.19
N ALA A 99 7.07 -6.80 3.31
CA ALA A 99 8.21 -5.93 3.59
C ALA A 99 7.96 -5.01 4.80
N CYS A 100 6.77 -4.42 4.92
CA CYS A 100 6.41 -3.58 6.06
C CYS A 100 6.44 -4.37 7.37
N PHE A 101 5.84 -5.56 7.42
CA PHE A 101 5.91 -6.43 8.61
C PHE A 101 7.34 -6.82 8.97
N ILE A 102 8.19 -7.10 7.98
CA ILE A 102 9.62 -7.36 8.19
C ILE A 102 10.32 -6.14 8.80
N GLY A 103 10.07 -4.94 8.27
CA GLY A 103 10.63 -3.69 8.77
C GLY A 103 10.23 -3.42 10.23
N ILE A 104 8.95 -3.58 10.56
CA ILE A 104 8.43 -3.42 11.92
C ILE A 104 9.06 -4.46 12.86
N ALA A 105 9.10 -5.73 12.47
CA ALA A 105 9.74 -6.78 13.26
C ALA A 105 11.23 -6.48 13.50
N ALA A 106 11.96 -6.01 12.49
CA ALA A 106 13.38 -5.67 12.59
C ALA A 106 13.64 -4.50 13.56
N TYR A 107 12.74 -3.53 13.64
CA TYR A 107 12.79 -2.47 14.64
C TYR A 107 12.53 -3.00 16.06
N LEU A 108 11.50 -3.84 16.22
CA LEU A 108 11.14 -4.41 17.53
C LEU A 108 12.28 -5.19 18.17
N GLN A 109 13.14 -5.86 17.39
CA GLN A 109 14.32 -6.55 17.92
C GLN A 109 15.34 -5.62 18.62
N ARG A 110 15.31 -4.32 18.30
CA ARG A 110 16.21 -3.30 18.88
C ARG A 110 15.53 -2.43 19.94
N ALA A 111 14.26 -2.70 20.25
CA ALA A 111 13.44 -1.94 21.19
C ALA A 111 13.03 -2.81 22.41
N PRO A 112 13.98 -3.18 23.29
CA PRO A 112 13.73 -4.09 24.41
C PRO A 112 12.74 -3.55 25.44
N GLU A 113 12.53 -2.24 25.48
CA GLU A 113 11.61 -1.52 26.37
C GLU A 113 10.12 -1.70 26.00
N VAL A 114 9.82 -2.15 24.78
CA VAL A 114 8.43 -2.39 24.36
C VAL A 114 7.84 -3.58 25.11
N ARG A 115 6.85 -3.34 25.97
CA ARG A 115 6.22 -4.37 26.83
C ARG A 115 5.68 -5.57 26.04
N TRP A 116 5.07 -5.31 24.89
CA TRP A 116 4.39 -6.32 24.06
C TRP A 116 5.25 -6.78 22.87
N ARG A 117 6.57 -6.77 23.02
CA ARG A 117 7.51 -7.00 21.91
C ARG A 117 7.32 -8.37 21.29
N GLN A 118 7.24 -9.43 22.10
CA GLN A 118 7.19 -10.80 21.60
C GLN A 118 5.88 -11.06 20.86
N GLU A 119 4.77 -10.57 21.41
CA GLU A 119 3.44 -10.65 20.83
C GLU A 119 3.38 -9.87 19.52
N ALA A 120 3.97 -8.68 19.46
CA ALA A 120 4.02 -7.87 18.25
C ALA A 120 4.89 -8.52 17.14
N VAL A 121 6.01 -9.15 17.50
CA VAL A 121 6.83 -9.90 16.53
C VAL A 121 6.07 -11.11 16.00
N ILE A 122 5.39 -11.88 16.86
CA ILE A 122 4.53 -13.00 16.44
C ILE A 122 3.42 -12.50 15.51
N ALA A 123 2.78 -11.39 15.83
CA ALA A 123 1.77 -10.78 14.97
C ALA A 123 2.34 -10.37 13.60
N CYS A 124 3.57 -9.85 13.54
CA CYS A 124 4.23 -9.55 12.26
C CYS A 124 4.50 -10.83 11.45
N MET A 125 4.95 -11.91 12.09
CA MET A 125 5.18 -13.20 11.42
C MET A 125 3.87 -13.78 10.85
N LEU A 126 2.79 -13.71 11.62
CA LEU A 126 1.45 -14.10 11.15
C LEU A 126 0.98 -13.21 10.00
N GLY A 127 1.23 -11.90 10.08
CA GLY A 127 0.92 -10.94 9.01
C GLY A 127 1.65 -11.26 7.70
N ILE A 128 2.94 -11.61 7.76
CA ILE A 128 3.72 -12.04 6.59
C ILE A 128 3.12 -13.30 5.98
N LEU A 129 2.79 -14.31 6.80
CA LEU A 129 2.16 -15.53 6.30
C LEU A 129 0.80 -15.24 5.67
N ALA A 130 -0.02 -14.38 6.29
CA ALA A 130 -1.32 -13.98 5.76
C ALA A 130 -1.20 -13.21 4.43
N ALA A 131 -0.18 -12.36 4.28
CA ALA A 131 0.06 -11.63 3.03
C ALA A 131 0.45 -12.55 1.86
N LEU A 132 0.92 -13.77 2.14
CA LEU A 132 1.30 -14.75 1.12
C LEU A 132 0.16 -15.70 0.71
N LEU A 133 -0.97 -15.67 1.42
CA LEU A 133 -2.17 -16.48 1.13
C LEU A 133 -3.14 -15.74 0.18
#